data_AF-W0RHF7-F1
#
_entry.id   AF-W0RHF7-F1
#
_cell.length_a   1.000
_cell.length_b   1.000
_cell.length_c   1.000
_cell.angle_alpha   90.00
_cell.angle_beta   90.00
_cell.angle_gamma   90.00
#
_symmetry.space_group_name_H-M   'P 1'
#
loop_
_entity.id
_entity.type
_entity.pdbx_description
1 polymer ?
#
loop_
_entity_poly.entity_id
_entity_poly.type
_entity_poly.pdbx_seq_one_letter_code
_entity_poly.pdbx_strand_id
1 'polypeptide(L)'
;MAPMRRTRHALLVVFAIPAVAAAQPGGNPRMREASRLDMEGKTAEARTLFQQVIDSAADPAARAAAQRAMAMSYAFGGDCANTVKYERMVIDYWRTRERAEPQNAFYQEGEMANEAARVCIDAGNLDEAERMYRLGRELGLKEPEPKTHPASLWEYRTEHALARLAARRGRRDEAMQHVAAARKILDADSAMARQQERFFPYLTGYVALYTNDLATAQTDLMRALVIPGNANDPFMHYLLAATFEKRGDAARARALYQKAYDLATAHNPPAAFVRPNALRKLSNP
;
A
#
# COMPACT_ATOMS: atom_id res chain seq x y z
N MET A 1 45.10 36.92 23.97
CA MET A 1 43.96 36.19 24.57
C MET A 1 42.66 36.84 24.12
N ALA A 2 41.99 36.24 23.14
CA ALA A 2 40.56 36.36 22.83
C ALA A 2 40.26 35.36 21.68
N PRO A 3 39.30 34.43 21.82
CA PRO A 3 39.09 33.38 20.83
C PRO A 3 38.14 33.84 19.71
N MET A 4 38.56 33.61 18.46
CA MET A 4 37.72 33.70 17.26
C MET A 4 36.55 32.71 17.35
N ARG A 5 35.33 33.22 17.49
CA ARG A 5 34.09 32.44 17.26
C ARG A 5 33.91 32.24 15.75
N ARG A 6 34.14 31.01 15.28
CA ARG A 6 33.70 30.57 13.94
C ARG A 6 32.20 30.28 13.99
N THR A 7 31.41 31.20 13.48
CA THR A 7 29.97 31.04 13.22
C THR A 7 29.79 30.05 12.08
N ARG A 8 29.57 28.76 12.40
CA ARG A 8 29.15 27.77 11.40
C ARG A 8 27.74 28.15 10.92
N HIS A 9 27.65 28.66 9.70
CA HIS A 9 26.39 28.81 9.00
C HIS A 9 25.87 27.40 8.72
N ALA A 10 24.82 26.99 9.43
CA ALA A 10 24.07 25.80 9.10
C ALA A 10 23.32 26.09 7.79
N LEU A 11 23.90 25.63 6.68
CA LEU A 11 23.23 25.62 5.39
C LEU A 11 22.06 24.64 5.52
N LEU A 12 20.86 25.18 5.71
CA LEU A 12 19.61 24.43 5.74
C LEU A 12 19.36 23.93 4.31
N VAL A 13 19.89 22.76 3.98
CA VAL A 13 19.54 22.07 2.74
C VAL A 13 18.12 21.57 2.92
N VAL A 14 17.16 22.36 2.44
CA VAL A 14 15.79 21.93 2.21
C VAL A 14 15.86 20.87 1.13
N PHE A 15 15.98 19.60 1.52
CA PHE A 15 15.70 18.49 0.62
C PHE A 15 14.22 18.55 0.30
N ALA A 16 13.92 19.14 -0.85
CA ALA A 16 12.64 19.02 -1.50
C ALA A 16 12.29 17.53 -1.53
N ILE A 17 11.19 17.19 -0.88
CA ILE A 17 10.53 15.90 -1.01
C ILE A 17 10.43 15.64 -2.51
N PRO A 18 10.99 14.55 -3.08
CA PRO A 18 10.44 14.07 -4.31
C PRO A 18 9.07 13.54 -3.93
N ALA A 19 8.08 14.43 -3.98
CA ALA A 19 6.76 14.00 -4.31
C ALA A 19 6.95 13.33 -5.67
N VAL A 20 7.10 12.01 -5.68
CA VAL A 20 6.75 11.21 -6.86
C VAL A 20 5.22 11.27 -6.93
N ALA A 21 4.68 12.48 -7.08
CA ALA A 21 3.68 12.70 -8.08
C ALA A 21 4.37 12.25 -9.36
N ALA A 22 4.14 11.00 -9.76
CA ALA A 22 4.16 10.69 -11.17
C ALA A 22 3.28 11.79 -11.77
N ALA A 23 3.91 12.77 -12.43
CA ALA A 23 3.22 13.81 -13.14
C ALA A 23 2.23 13.05 -14.02
N GLN A 24 0.93 13.11 -13.74
CA GLN A 24 -0.06 12.54 -14.64
C GLN A 24 0.02 13.41 -15.89
N PRO A 25 0.69 12.99 -16.97
CA PRO A 25 0.77 13.79 -18.16
C PRO A 25 -0.63 13.67 -18.76
N GLY A 26 -1.45 14.72 -18.60
CA GLY A 26 -2.84 14.81 -19.09
C GLY A 26 -3.48 13.44 -19.33
N GLY A 27 -3.78 12.70 -18.25
CA GLY A 27 -3.97 11.24 -18.32
C GLY A 27 -4.89 10.79 -19.46
N ASN A 28 -4.59 9.64 -20.07
CA ASN A 28 -5.40 9.08 -21.16
C ASN A 28 -6.89 9.12 -20.76
N PRO A 29 -7.77 9.82 -21.51
CA PRO A 29 -9.18 9.97 -21.14
C PRO A 29 -9.89 8.62 -20.94
N ARG A 30 -9.53 7.60 -21.73
CA ARG A 30 -10.08 6.24 -21.56
C ARG A 30 -9.64 5.58 -20.27
N MET A 31 -8.40 5.82 -19.82
CA MET A 31 -7.93 5.34 -18.51
C MET A 31 -8.73 5.97 -17.36
N ARG A 32 -8.98 7.29 -17.42
CA ARG A 32 -9.80 7.98 -16.39
C ARG A 32 -11.22 7.44 -16.35
N GLU A 33 -11.81 7.22 -17.53
CA GLU A 33 -13.16 6.66 -17.64
C GLU A 33 -13.22 5.22 -17.11
N ALA A 34 -12.25 4.38 -17.46
CA ALA A 34 -12.16 3.01 -16.95
C ALA A 34 -12.02 2.98 -15.42
N SER A 35 -11.15 3.83 -14.85
CA SER A 35 -11.01 3.95 -13.39
C SER A 35 -12.33 4.41 -12.74
N ARG A 36 -13.07 5.35 -13.34
CA ARG A 36 -14.40 5.77 -12.84
C ARG A 36 -15.39 4.60 -12.83
N LEU A 37 -15.43 3.82 -13.91
CA LEU A 37 -16.29 2.63 -14.02
C LEU A 37 -15.96 1.59 -12.93
N ASP A 38 -14.68 1.36 -12.62
CA ASP A 38 -14.30 0.50 -11.48
C ASP A 38 -14.87 1.02 -10.14
N MET A 39 -14.78 2.33 -9.89
CA MET A 39 -15.32 2.95 -8.66
C MET A 39 -16.84 2.81 -8.54
N GLU A 40 -17.53 2.70 -9.68
CA GLU A 40 -18.97 2.48 -9.79
C GLU A 40 -19.35 0.99 -9.75
N GLY A 41 -18.37 0.09 -9.62
CA GLY A 41 -18.59 -1.37 -9.63
C GLY A 41 -18.79 -1.96 -11.02
N LYS A 42 -18.63 -1.18 -12.09
CA LYS A 42 -18.74 -1.61 -13.50
C LYS A 42 -17.42 -2.17 -14.02
N THR A 43 -16.81 -3.08 -13.26
CA THR A 43 -15.45 -3.57 -13.50
C THR A 43 -15.29 -4.33 -14.82
N ALA A 44 -16.36 -4.95 -15.36
CA ALA A 44 -16.29 -5.60 -16.68
C ALA A 44 -16.13 -4.58 -17.83
N GLU A 45 -16.87 -3.47 -17.76
CA GLU A 45 -16.77 -2.37 -18.73
C GLU A 45 -15.41 -1.67 -18.62
N ALA A 46 -14.96 -1.40 -17.39
CA ALA A 46 -13.65 -0.84 -17.11
C ALA A 46 -12.51 -1.66 -17.74
N ARG A 47 -12.51 -2.99 -17.53
CA ARG A 47 -11.51 -3.89 -18.11
C ARG A 47 -11.50 -3.87 -19.63
N THR A 48 -12.67 -3.73 -20.27
CA THR A 48 -12.74 -3.60 -21.73
C THR A 48 -11.98 -2.35 -22.19
N LEU A 49 -12.19 -1.21 -21.53
CA LEU A 49 -11.48 0.04 -21.85
C LEU A 49 -9.98 -0.05 -21.55
N PHE A 50 -9.59 -0.63 -20.41
CA PHE A 50 -8.17 -0.84 -20.10
C PHE A 50 -7.49 -1.72 -21.14
N GLN A 51 -8.15 -2.80 -21.59
CA GLN A 51 -7.59 -3.69 -22.62
C GLN A 51 -7.36 -2.93 -23.93
N GLN A 52 -8.32 -2.11 -24.36
CA GLN A 52 -8.14 -1.26 -25.55
C GLN A 52 -6.92 -0.34 -25.42
N VAL A 53 -6.68 0.24 -24.23
CA VAL A 53 -5.50 1.09 -24.00
C VAL A 53 -4.20 0.28 -24.02
N ILE A 54 -4.20 -0.94 -23.47
CA ILE A 54 -3.05 -1.85 -23.50
C ILE A 54 -2.69 -2.22 -24.96
N ASP A 55 -3.70 -2.55 -25.76
CA ASP A 55 -3.55 -3.00 -27.14
C ASP A 55 -3.08 -1.86 -28.05
N SER A 56 -3.57 -0.64 -27.81
CA SER A 56 -3.21 0.55 -28.59
C SER A 56 -2.10 1.40 -27.98
N ALA A 57 -1.37 0.90 -26.98
CA ALA A 57 -0.34 1.67 -26.30
C ALA A 57 0.80 2.07 -27.26
N ALA A 58 1.16 3.35 -27.25
CA ALA A 58 2.16 3.92 -28.16
C ALA A 58 3.59 3.42 -27.86
N ASP A 59 3.87 3.07 -26.59
CA ASP A 59 5.16 2.61 -26.14
C ASP A 59 5.02 1.62 -24.96
N PRO A 60 6.09 0.88 -24.60
CA PRO A 60 6.05 -0.09 -23.52
C PRO A 60 5.73 0.51 -22.14
N ALA A 61 6.12 1.75 -21.86
CA ALA A 61 5.84 2.40 -20.57
C ALA A 61 4.36 2.73 -20.43
N ALA A 62 3.73 3.24 -21.49
CA ALA A 62 2.30 3.47 -21.57
C ALA A 62 1.51 2.16 -21.43
N ARG A 63 2.00 1.07 -22.05
CA ARG A 63 1.40 -0.26 -21.90
C ARG A 63 1.48 -0.75 -20.45
N ALA A 64 2.64 -0.64 -19.82
CA ALA A 64 2.84 -1.04 -18.42
C ALA A 64 1.94 -0.25 -17.45
N ALA A 65 1.78 1.06 -17.67
CA ALA A 65 0.85 1.87 -16.90
C ALA A 65 -0.61 1.39 -17.03
N ALA A 66 -1.03 1.01 -18.24
CA ALA A 66 -2.36 0.45 -18.49
C ALA A 66 -2.54 -0.96 -17.90
N GLN A 67 -1.50 -1.79 -17.91
CA GLN A 67 -1.49 -3.11 -17.26
C GLN A 67 -1.62 -2.99 -15.74
N ARG A 68 -0.93 -2.03 -15.10
CA ARG A 68 -1.09 -1.76 -13.67
C ARG A 68 -2.52 -1.36 -13.32
N ALA A 69 -3.14 -0.49 -14.12
CA ALA A 69 -4.54 -0.12 -13.91
C ALA A 69 -5.49 -1.31 -14.12
N MET A 70 -5.24 -2.15 -15.12
CA MET A 70 -5.97 -3.41 -15.27
C MET A 70 -5.84 -4.30 -14.02
N ALA A 71 -4.64 -4.40 -13.43
CA ALA A 71 -4.43 -5.15 -12.19
C ALA A 71 -5.29 -4.64 -11.03
N MET A 72 -5.40 -3.31 -10.88
CA MET A 72 -6.28 -2.68 -9.90
C MET A 72 -7.76 -2.90 -10.21
N SER A 73 -8.17 -2.93 -11.48
CA SER A 73 -9.55 -3.27 -11.86
C SER A 73 -9.95 -4.67 -11.41
N TYR A 74 -9.05 -5.65 -11.53
CA TYR A 74 -9.26 -6.99 -10.94
C TYR A 74 -9.30 -6.95 -9.40
N ALA A 75 -8.55 -6.05 -8.77
CA ALA A 75 -8.55 -5.88 -7.32
C ALA A 75 -9.92 -5.41 -6.78
N PHE A 76 -10.67 -4.57 -7.52
CA PHE A 76 -12.05 -4.19 -7.16
C PHE A 76 -13.00 -5.40 -7.09
N GLY A 77 -12.68 -6.47 -7.84
CA GLY A 77 -13.39 -7.75 -7.76
C GLY A 77 -12.81 -8.73 -6.72
N GLY A 78 -11.76 -8.38 -6.00
CA GLY A 78 -11.04 -9.28 -5.10
C GLY A 78 -10.24 -10.38 -5.83
N ASP A 79 -9.95 -10.20 -7.12
CA ASP A 79 -9.30 -11.22 -7.96
C ASP A 79 -7.77 -11.12 -7.87
N CYS A 80 -7.21 -11.71 -6.80
CA CYS A 80 -5.77 -11.80 -6.58
C CYS A 80 -5.02 -12.44 -7.76
N ALA A 81 -5.58 -13.48 -8.39
CA ALA A 81 -4.87 -14.22 -9.44
C ALA A 81 -4.64 -13.34 -10.67
N ASN A 82 -5.67 -12.64 -11.14
CA ASN A 82 -5.52 -11.73 -12.27
C ASN A 82 -4.76 -10.45 -11.89
N THR A 83 -4.92 -9.93 -10.67
CA THR A 83 -4.05 -8.82 -10.21
C THR A 83 -2.58 -9.21 -10.30
N VAL A 84 -2.17 -10.36 -9.74
CA VAL A 84 -0.77 -10.83 -9.82
C VAL A 84 -0.32 -11.01 -11.27
N LYS A 85 -1.18 -11.58 -12.13
CA LYS A 85 -0.86 -11.76 -13.56
C LYS A 85 -0.47 -10.44 -14.21
N TYR A 86 -1.26 -9.38 -14.02
CA TYR A 86 -0.98 -8.09 -14.64
C TYR A 86 0.18 -7.36 -13.96
N GLU A 87 0.31 -7.40 -12.62
CA GLU A 87 1.47 -6.82 -11.93
C GLU A 87 2.79 -7.47 -12.35
N ARG A 88 2.79 -8.78 -12.65
CA ARG A 88 3.97 -9.45 -13.23
C ARG A 88 4.35 -8.90 -14.60
N MET A 89 3.39 -8.54 -15.44
CA MET A 89 3.70 -7.89 -16.72
C MET A 89 4.35 -6.52 -16.52
N VAL A 90 3.93 -5.78 -15.48
CA VAL A 90 4.53 -4.49 -15.12
C VAL A 90 5.95 -4.68 -14.55
N ILE A 91 6.17 -5.71 -13.73
CA ILE A 91 7.51 -6.12 -13.27
C ILE A 91 8.40 -6.47 -14.48
N ASP A 92 7.89 -7.24 -15.44
CA ASP A 92 8.64 -7.59 -16.65
C ASP A 92 9.01 -6.37 -17.49
N TYR A 93 8.16 -5.34 -17.54
CA TYR A 93 8.53 -4.05 -18.12
C TYR A 93 9.69 -3.40 -17.35
N TRP A 94 9.61 -3.31 -16.02
CA TRP A 94 10.65 -2.67 -15.21
C TRP A 94 12.01 -3.38 -15.28
N ARG A 95 12.01 -4.71 -15.45
CA ARG A 95 13.25 -5.47 -15.72
C ARG A 95 13.98 -4.98 -16.96
N THR A 96 13.25 -4.57 -18.00
CA THR A 96 13.87 -3.98 -19.20
C THR A 96 14.55 -2.64 -18.94
N ARG A 97 14.21 -1.99 -17.82
CA ARG A 97 14.73 -0.68 -17.40
C ARG A 97 15.91 -0.78 -16.44
N GLU A 98 16.25 -1.96 -15.90
CA GLU A 98 17.33 -2.14 -14.91
C GLU A 98 18.66 -1.50 -15.34
N ARG A 99 19.03 -1.58 -16.62
CA ARG A 99 20.27 -0.96 -17.12
C ARG A 99 20.19 0.55 -17.29
N ALA A 100 19.03 1.05 -17.71
CA ALA A 100 18.84 2.45 -18.06
C ALA A 100 18.47 3.31 -16.84
N GLU A 101 17.75 2.72 -15.89
CA GLU A 101 17.22 3.38 -14.69
C GLU A 101 17.32 2.45 -13.46
N PRO A 102 18.51 1.94 -13.11
CA PRO A 102 18.65 0.88 -12.11
C PRO A 102 17.98 1.18 -10.77
N GLN A 103 18.12 2.40 -10.26
CA GLN A 103 17.52 2.78 -8.97
C GLN A 103 15.99 2.74 -9.02
N ASN A 104 15.39 3.25 -10.10
CA ASN A 104 13.95 3.28 -10.27
C ASN A 104 13.39 1.89 -10.62
N ALA A 105 14.06 1.14 -11.50
CA ALA A 105 13.59 -0.17 -11.97
C ALA A 105 13.41 -1.15 -10.81
N PHE A 106 14.44 -1.40 -10.00
CA PHE A 106 14.37 -2.33 -8.88
C PHE A 106 13.37 -1.87 -7.81
N TYR A 107 13.26 -0.56 -7.58
CA TYR A 107 12.24 0.00 -6.69
C TYR A 107 10.83 -0.33 -7.19
N GLN A 108 10.56 -0.06 -8.47
CA GLN A 108 9.23 -0.28 -9.04
C GLN A 108 8.88 -1.76 -9.11
N GLU A 109 9.82 -2.63 -9.45
CA GLU A 109 9.63 -4.08 -9.37
C GLU A 109 9.20 -4.54 -7.98
N GLY A 110 9.88 -4.03 -6.94
CA GLY A 110 9.55 -4.28 -5.55
C GLY A 110 8.15 -3.77 -5.17
N GLU A 111 7.80 -2.56 -5.63
CA GLU A 111 6.50 -1.94 -5.36
C GLU A 111 5.34 -2.66 -6.05
N MET A 112 5.47 -3.08 -7.32
CA MET A 112 4.43 -3.83 -8.03
C MET A 112 4.17 -5.18 -7.35
N ALA A 113 5.23 -5.84 -6.87
CA ALA A 113 5.08 -7.08 -6.12
C ALA A 113 4.36 -6.84 -4.77
N ASN A 114 4.73 -5.79 -4.05
CA ASN A 114 4.06 -5.40 -2.80
C ASN A 114 2.60 -4.97 -3.02
N GLU A 115 2.28 -4.32 -4.14
CA GLU A 115 0.92 -3.92 -4.51
C GLU A 115 0.04 -5.14 -4.79
N ALA A 116 0.53 -6.10 -5.58
CA ALA A 116 -0.15 -7.39 -5.77
C ALA A 116 -0.39 -8.12 -4.44
N ALA A 117 0.62 -8.12 -3.57
CA ALA A 117 0.53 -8.77 -2.27
C ALA A 117 -0.55 -8.16 -1.36
N ARG A 118 -0.73 -6.83 -1.39
CA ARG A 118 -1.81 -6.13 -0.67
C ARG A 118 -3.19 -6.60 -1.13
N VAL A 119 -3.38 -6.73 -2.44
CA VAL A 119 -4.65 -7.24 -2.98
C VAL A 119 -4.88 -8.69 -2.56
N CYS A 120 -3.84 -9.53 -2.60
CA CYS A 120 -3.97 -10.94 -2.23
C CYS A 120 -4.28 -11.18 -0.75
N ILE A 121 -3.69 -10.42 0.18
CA ILE A 121 -4.03 -10.55 1.61
C ILE A 121 -5.48 -10.12 1.86
N ASP A 122 -5.97 -9.11 1.14
CA ASP A 122 -7.33 -8.60 1.24
C ASP A 122 -8.35 -9.57 0.62
N ALA A 123 -7.98 -10.25 -0.46
CA ALA A 123 -8.73 -11.35 -1.07
C ALA A 123 -8.67 -12.66 -0.25
N GLY A 124 -7.84 -12.72 0.80
CA GLY A 124 -7.68 -13.90 1.65
C GLY A 124 -6.74 -14.97 1.10
N ASN A 125 -6.06 -14.73 -0.03
CA ASN A 125 -5.02 -15.61 -0.56
C ASN A 125 -3.68 -15.29 0.12
N LEU A 126 -3.53 -15.77 1.35
CA LEU A 126 -2.42 -15.42 2.24
C LEU A 126 -1.07 -15.97 1.75
N ASP A 127 -1.07 -17.14 1.11
CA ASP A 127 0.15 -17.77 0.61
C ASP A 127 0.71 -17.00 -0.60
N GLU A 128 -0.16 -16.62 -1.54
CA GLU A 128 0.25 -15.81 -2.68
C GLU A 128 0.67 -14.39 -2.25
N ALA A 129 -0.03 -13.81 -1.26
CA ALA A 129 0.37 -12.55 -0.66
C ALA A 129 1.77 -12.61 -0.04
N GLU A 130 2.06 -13.66 0.74
CA GLU A 130 3.39 -13.86 1.30
C GLU A 130 4.46 -14.00 0.21
N ARG A 131 4.19 -14.83 -0.81
CA ARG A 131 5.10 -15.04 -1.93
C ARG A 131 5.43 -13.72 -2.64
N MET A 132 4.43 -12.86 -2.85
CA MET A 132 4.58 -11.58 -3.51
C MET A 132 5.31 -10.54 -2.64
N TYR A 133 5.05 -10.48 -1.33
CA TYR A 133 5.84 -9.61 -0.43
C TYR A 133 7.31 -10.02 -0.37
N ARG A 134 7.60 -11.33 -0.31
CA ARG A 134 8.99 -11.83 -0.32
C ARG A 134 9.68 -11.51 -1.65
N LEU A 135 8.97 -11.64 -2.77
CA LEU A 135 9.47 -11.21 -4.08
C LEU A 135 9.75 -9.70 -4.10
N GLY A 136 8.84 -8.88 -3.56
CA GLY A 136 9.03 -7.42 -3.52
C GLY A 136 10.30 -7.01 -2.78
N ARG A 137 10.57 -7.67 -1.64
CA ARG A 137 11.84 -7.52 -0.91
C ARG A 137 13.04 -7.95 -1.74
N GLU A 138 12.97 -9.13 -2.37
CA GLU A 138 14.08 -9.67 -3.17
C GLU A 138 14.45 -8.71 -4.31
N LEU A 139 13.46 -8.20 -5.05
CA LEU A 139 13.69 -7.30 -6.18
C LEU A 139 14.18 -5.93 -5.70
N GLY A 140 13.55 -5.36 -4.68
CA GLY A 140 13.95 -4.05 -4.13
C GLY A 140 15.37 -4.02 -3.57
N LEU A 141 15.87 -5.13 -3.02
CA LEU A 141 17.23 -5.23 -2.50
C LEU A 141 18.32 -5.27 -3.60
N LYS A 142 17.94 -5.52 -4.86
CA LYS A 142 18.87 -5.55 -6.01
C LYS A 142 19.29 -4.16 -6.49
N GLU A 143 18.71 -3.08 -5.96
CA GLU A 143 19.14 -1.71 -6.26
C GLU A 143 20.67 -1.56 -6.07
N PRO A 144 21.43 -1.12 -7.10
CA PRO A 144 22.88 -1.00 -7.01
C PRO A 144 23.30 0.25 -6.25
N GLU A 145 24.57 0.28 -5.82
CA GLU A 145 25.14 1.46 -5.18
C GLU A 145 25.34 2.62 -6.18
N PRO A 146 25.17 3.88 -5.75
CA PRO A 146 24.65 4.30 -4.44
C PRO A 146 23.14 4.07 -4.33
N LYS A 147 22.69 3.39 -3.26
CA LYS A 147 21.26 3.13 -3.04
C LYS A 147 20.48 4.41 -2.70
N THR A 148 19.33 4.56 -3.34
CA THR A 148 18.31 5.58 -3.01
C THR A 148 17.25 5.06 -2.06
N HIS A 149 17.05 3.73 -2.01
CA HIS A 149 16.18 3.06 -1.04
C HIS A 149 17.01 2.15 -0.13
N PRO A 150 17.01 2.40 1.19
CA PRO A 150 17.82 1.60 2.10
C PRO A 150 17.25 0.19 2.25
N ALA A 151 18.10 -0.79 2.53
CA ALA A 151 17.66 -2.17 2.80
C ALA A 151 16.65 -2.25 3.95
N SER A 152 16.82 -1.39 4.95
CA SER A 152 15.90 -1.23 6.09
C SER A 152 14.46 -0.94 5.68
N LEU A 153 14.23 -0.25 4.55
CA LEU A 153 12.88 0.00 4.02
C LEU A 153 12.21 -1.30 3.58
N TRP A 154 12.92 -2.12 2.81
CA TRP A 154 12.42 -3.39 2.30
C TRP A 154 12.21 -4.41 3.41
N GLU A 155 13.13 -4.44 4.38
CA GLU A 155 13.02 -5.28 5.58
C GLU A 155 11.81 -4.86 6.41
N TYR A 156 11.65 -3.56 6.74
CA TYR A 156 10.52 -3.05 7.51
C TYR A 156 9.19 -3.39 6.85
N ARG A 157 9.05 -3.13 5.54
CA ARG A 157 7.83 -3.42 4.79
C ARG A 157 7.50 -4.92 4.79
N THR A 158 8.52 -5.77 4.79
CA THR A 158 8.33 -7.22 4.82
C THR A 158 7.91 -7.71 6.19
N GLU A 159 8.56 -7.27 7.27
CA GLU A 159 8.16 -7.60 8.64
C GLU A 159 6.74 -7.10 8.94
N HIS A 160 6.42 -5.88 8.51
CA HIS A 160 5.07 -5.33 8.58
C HIS A 160 4.05 -6.19 7.82
N ALA A 161 4.41 -6.75 6.67
CA ALA A 161 3.54 -7.64 5.90
C ALA A 161 3.37 -9.02 6.56
N LEU A 162 4.46 -9.63 6.99
CA LEU A 162 4.45 -10.95 7.61
C LEU A 162 3.69 -10.95 8.94
N ALA A 163 3.78 -9.88 9.73
CA ALA A 163 2.95 -9.68 10.92
C ALA A 163 1.44 -9.72 10.59
N ARG A 164 1.01 -8.99 9.54
CA ARG A 164 -0.39 -8.98 9.11
C ARG A 164 -0.82 -10.35 8.59
N LEU A 165 0.02 -11.03 7.82
CA LEU A 165 -0.26 -12.38 7.31
C LEU A 165 -0.38 -13.40 8.44
N ALA A 166 0.55 -13.39 9.39
CA ALA A 166 0.51 -14.26 10.56
C ALA A 166 -0.76 -14.03 11.39
N ALA A 167 -1.14 -12.77 11.63
CA ALA A 167 -2.40 -12.42 12.30
C ALA A 167 -3.63 -12.97 11.55
N ARG A 168 -3.66 -12.85 10.21
CA ARG A 168 -4.72 -13.39 9.35
C ARG A 168 -4.78 -14.92 9.33
N ARG A 169 -3.66 -15.59 9.60
CA ARG A 169 -3.59 -17.05 9.80
C ARG A 169 -3.91 -17.50 11.24
N GLY A 170 -4.25 -16.57 12.14
CA GLY A 170 -4.48 -16.87 13.56
C GLY A 170 -3.20 -17.16 14.36
N ARG A 171 -2.02 -16.89 13.79
CA ARG A 171 -0.70 -17.14 14.40
C ARG A 171 -0.25 -15.93 15.21
N ARG A 172 -0.87 -15.72 16.38
CA ARG A 172 -0.66 -14.53 17.23
C ARG A 172 0.81 -14.32 17.60
N ASP A 173 1.49 -15.34 18.10
CA ASP A 173 2.87 -15.20 18.59
C ASP A 173 3.84 -14.86 17.46
N GLU A 174 3.69 -15.50 16.30
CA GLU A 174 4.45 -15.18 15.09
C GLU A 174 4.17 -13.74 14.62
N ALA A 175 2.91 -13.30 14.65
CA ALA A 175 2.56 -11.92 14.31
C ALA A 175 3.28 -10.93 15.22
N MET A 176 3.33 -11.19 16.53
CA MET A 176 4.01 -10.33 17.49
C MET A 176 5.54 -10.33 17.34
N GLN A 177 6.14 -11.46 16.94
CA GLN A 177 7.56 -11.52 16.60
C GLN A 177 7.88 -10.58 15.43
N HIS A 178 7.08 -10.60 14.37
CA HIS A 178 7.23 -9.71 13.23
C HIS A 178 6.96 -8.23 13.58
N VAL A 179 5.99 -7.93 14.45
CA VAL A 179 5.79 -6.56 14.98
C VAL A 179 7.03 -6.05 15.71
N ALA A 180 7.63 -6.88 16.58
CA ALA A 180 8.85 -6.52 17.30
C ALA A 180 10.03 -6.31 16.36
N ALA A 181 10.17 -7.14 15.33
CA ALA A 181 11.20 -6.98 14.30
C ALA A 181 11.02 -5.67 13.52
N ALA A 182 9.79 -5.35 13.10
CA ALA A 182 9.48 -4.09 12.42
C ALA A 182 9.84 -2.85 13.29
N ARG A 183 9.54 -2.88 14.60
CA ARG A 183 9.95 -1.83 15.55
C ARG A 183 11.46 -1.68 15.61
N LYS A 184 12.19 -2.79 15.76
CA LYS A 184 13.65 -2.80 15.84
C LYS A 184 14.30 -2.16 14.59
N ILE A 185 13.73 -2.39 13.41
CA ILE A 185 14.23 -1.79 12.17
C ILE A 185 14.02 -0.27 12.16
N LEU A 186 12.85 0.22 12.58
CA LEU A 186 12.59 1.66 12.71
C LEU A 186 13.53 2.32 13.73
N ASP A 187 13.83 1.65 14.85
CA ASP A 187 14.75 2.17 15.87
C ASP A 187 16.20 2.24 15.38
N ALA A 188 16.61 1.30 14.53
CA ALA A 188 17.97 1.20 14.01
C ALA A 188 18.26 2.20 12.87
N ASP A 189 17.25 2.59 12.09
CA ASP A 189 17.40 3.51 10.96
C ASP A 189 16.44 4.70 11.06
N SER A 190 16.88 5.72 11.83
CA SER A 190 16.11 6.94 12.02
C SER A 190 15.85 7.73 10.74
N ALA A 191 16.67 7.57 9.69
CA ALA A 191 16.49 8.28 8.43
C ALA A 191 15.31 7.71 7.63
N MET A 192 15.25 6.38 7.52
CA MET A 192 14.12 5.66 6.94
C MET A 192 12.86 5.82 7.81
N ALA A 193 13.00 5.75 9.14
CA ALA A 193 11.89 5.82 10.08
C ALA A 193 11.09 7.13 9.96
N ARG A 194 11.72 8.27 9.62
CA ARG A 194 11.00 9.55 9.39
C ARG A 194 9.81 9.43 8.45
N GLN A 195 9.85 8.51 7.48
CA GLN A 195 8.75 8.30 6.52
C GLN A 195 7.84 7.12 6.89
N GLN A 196 8.35 6.14 7.64
CA GLN A 196 7.67 4.86 7.87
C GLN A 196 7.02 4.73 9.26
N GLU A 197 7.51 5.45 10.26
CA GLU A 197 7.05 5.42 11.65
C GLU A 197 5.54 5.64 11.77
N ARG A 198 4.98 6.51 10.91
CA ARG A 198 3.55 6.81 10.86
C ARG A 198 2.65 5.60 10.61
N PHE A 199 3.19 4.52 10.03
CA PHE A 199 2.44 3.31 9.73
C PHE A 199 2.49 2.28 10.86
N PHE A 200 3.33 2.47 11.88
CA PHE A 200 3.49 1.50 12.95
C PHE A 200 2.22 1.31 13.81
N PRO A 201 1.46 2.36 14.19
CA PRO A 201 0.17 2.17 14.88
C PRO A 201 -0.88 1.45 14.01
N TYR A 202 -0.82 1.63 12.69
CA TYR A 202 -1.67 0.86 11.78
C TYR A 202 -1.30 -0.64 11.80
N LEU A 203 -0.01 -0.97 11.81
CA LEU A 203 0.45 -2.36 11.94
C LEU A 203 -0.07 -3.01 13.23
N THR A 204 0.16 -2.39 14.38
CA THR A 204 -0.23 -2.96 15.68
C THR A 204 -1.75 -3.05 15.80
N GLY A 205 -2.48 -2.04 15.34
CA GLY A 205 -3.94 -2.04 15.29
C GLY A 205 -4.51 -3.14 14.39
N TYR A 206 -3.90 -3.37 13.22
CA TYR A 206 -4.29 -4.46 12.30
C TYR A 206 -4.07 -5.83 12.97
N VAL A 207 -2.89 -6.07 13.53
CA VAL A 207 -2.57 -7.35 14.19
C VAL A 207 -3.52 -7.61 15.35
N ALA A 208 -3.79 -6.59 16.18
CA ALA A 208 -4.72 -6.67 17.29
C ALA A 208 -6.15 -7.01 16.84
N LEU A 209 -6.65 -6.38 15.78
CA LEU A 209 -7.98 -6.67 15.22
C LEU A 209 -8.12 -8.14 14.82
N TYR A 210 -7.13 -8.67 14.09
CA TYR A 210 -7.19 -10.04 13.56
C TYR A 210 -6.78 -11.12 14.57
N THR A 211 -6.18 -10.74 15.70
CA THR A 211 -5.91 -11.62 16.85
C THR A 211 -6.91 -11.42 18.01
N ASN A 212 -8.00 -10.69 17.75
CA ASN A 212 -9.12 -10.43 18.64
C ASN A 212 -8.79 -9.63 19.93
N ASP A 213 -7.69 -8.87 19.93
CA ASP A 213 -7.43 -7.84 20.94
C ASP A 213 -8.11 -6.53 20.54
N LEU A 214 -9.42 -6.45 20.77
CA LEU A 214 -10.25 -5.34 20.32
C LEU A 214 -9.99 -4.02 21.08
N ALA A 215 -9.38 -4.09 22.26
CA ALA A 215 -8.98 -2.91 23.02
C ALA A 215 -7.75 -2.25 22.37
N THR A 216 -6.71 -3.04 22.09
CA THR A 216 -5.51 -2.57 21.40
C THR A 216 -5.83 -2.13 19.98
N ALA A 217 -6.66 -2.88 19.25
CA ALA A 217 -7.10 -2.53 17.89
C ALA A 217 -7.71 -1.13 17.84
N GLN A 218 -8.64 -0.82 18.75
CA GLN A 218 -9.29 0.49 18.79
C GLN A 218 -8.26 1.60 19.07
N THR A 219 -7.45 1.44 20.12
CA THR A 219 -6.47 2.45 20.54
C THR A 219 -5.48 2.78 19.43
N ASP A 220 -4.90 1.75 18.81
CA ASP A 220 -3.82 1.93 17.85
C ASP A 220 -4.32 2.38 16.48
N LEU A 221 -5.50 1.93 16.03
CA LEU A 221 -6.12 2.45 14.81
C LEU A 221 -6.59 3.90 14.96
N MET A 222 -7.10 4.29 16.13
CA MET A 222 -7.39 5.70 16.42
C MET A 222 -6.11 6.54 16.41
N ARG A 223 -5.02 6.03 17.00
CA ARG A 223 -3.70 6.69 16.94
C ARG A 223 -3.20 6.81 15.50
N ALA A 224 -3.37 5.79 14.68
CA ALA A 224 -2.97 5.82 13.28
C ALA A 224 -3.67 6.95 12.52
N LEU A 225 -4.96 7.17 12.76
CA LEU A 225 -5.80 8.15 12.06
C LEU A 225 -5.56 9.61 12.47
N VAL A 226 -4.95 9.88 13.62
CA VAL A 226 -4.59 11.26 14.02
C VAL A 226 -3.25 11.72 13.46
N ILE A 227 -2.47 10.80 12.86
CA ILE A 227 -1.17 11.14 12.26
C ILE A 227 -1.38 11.83 10.90
N PRO A 228 -0.72 12.98 10.64
CA PRO A 228 -0.78 13.64 9.33
C PRO A 228 -0.42 12.69 8.18
N GLY A 229 -1.26 12.67 7.15
CA GLY A 229 -1.14 11.78 5.99
C GLY A 229 -1.94 10.48 6.08
N ASN A 230 -2.33 10.03 7.27
CA ASN A 230 -3.15 8.82 7.46
C ASN A 230 -4.65 9.14 7.65
N ALA A 231 -4.98 10.37 8.06
CA ALA A 231 -6.34 10.74 8.46
C ALA A 231 -7.43 10.49 7.41
N ASN A 232 -7.06 10.45 6.13
CA ASN A 232 -7.95 10.21 5.00
C ASN A 232 -7.76 8.83 4.36
N ASP A 233 -7.00 7.92 4.98
CA ASP A 233 -6.82 6.56 4.47
C ASP A 233 -8.11 5.74 4.65
N PRO A 234 -8.81 5.36 3.57
CA PRO A 234 -10.10 4.68 3.67
C PRO A 234 -9.98 3.31 4.34
N PHE A 235 -8.84 2.63 4.18
CA PHE A 235 -8.63 1.30 4.73
C PHE A 235 -8.47 1.35 6.25
N MET A 236 -7.76 2.34 6.78
CA MET A 236 -7.66 2.53 8.23
C MET A 236 -9.02 2.84 8.88
N HIS A 237 -9.88 3.63 8.21
CA HIS A 237 -11.26 3.86 8.67
C HIS A 237 -12.09 2.57 8.65
N TYR A 238 -11.95 1.75 7.59
CA TYR A 238 -12.62 0.45 7.50
C TYR A 238 -12.20 -0.49 8.64
N LEU A 239 -10.90 -0.58 8.95
CA LEU A 239 -10.41 -1.44 10.03
C LEU A 239 -10.93 -0.98 11.40
N LEU A 240 -11.02 0.34 11.63
CA LEU A 240 -11.61 0.87 12.86
C LEU A 240 -13.11 0.57 12.92
N ALA A 241 -13.83 0.67 11.79
CA ALA A 241 -15.23 0.26 11.70
C ALA A 241 -15.43 -1.22 12.07
N ALA A 242 -14.62 -2.12 11.50
CA ALA A 242 -14.63 -3.54 11.80
C ALA A 242 -14.30 -3.84 13.28
N THR A 243 -13.47 -3.00 13.89
CA THR A 243 -13.17 -3.09 15.33
C THR A 243 -14.40 -2.75 16.16
N PHE A 244 -15.11 -1.65 15.87
CA PHE A 244 -16.34 -1.28 16.58
C PHE A 244 -17.46 -2.29 16.35
N GLU A 245 -17.59 -2.83 15.13
CA GLU A 245 -18.55 -3.89 14.80
C GLU A 245 -18.32 -5.13 15.68
N LYS A 246 -17.08 -5.63 15.77
CA LYS A 246 -16.73 -6.77 16.63
C LYS A 246 -16.95 -6.51 18.12
N ARG A 247 -16.92 -5.24 18.54
CA ARG A 247 -17.22 -4.83 19.92
C ARG A 247 -18.72 -4.65 20.20
N GLY A 248 -19.58 -4.80 19.20
CA GLY A 248 -21.03 -4.60 19.32
C GLY A 248 -21.48 -3.15 19.21
N ASP A 249 -20.60 -2.20 18.87
CA ASP A 249 -20.97 -0.79 18.66
C ASP A 249 -21.37 -0.55 17.19
N ALA A 250 -22.57 -1.01 16.84
CA ALA A 250 -23.10 -0.93 15.48
C ALA A 250 -23.20 0.51 14.95
N ALA A 251 -23.53 1.47 15.81
CA ALA A 251 -23.68 2.87 15.44
C ALA A 251 -22.35 3.48 14.98
N ARG A 252 -21.28 3.31 15.77
CA ARG A 252 -19.94 3.79 15.38
C ARG A 252 -19.39 3.03 14.18
N ALA A 253 -19.61 1.71 14.13
CA ALA A 253 -19.20 0.90 12.99
C ALA A 253 -19.83 1.42 11.68
N ARG A 254 -21.15 1.65 11.65
CA ARG A 254 -21.85 2.16 10.48
C ARG A 254 -21.31 3.52 10.03
N ALA A 255 -21.12 4.45 10.96
CA ALA A 255 -20.59 5.78 10.65
C ALA A 255 -19.17 5.71 10.04
N LEU A 256 -18.31 4.83 10.55
CA LEU A 256 -16.95 4.65 10.03
C LEU A 256 -16.93 3.89 8.70
N TYR A 257 -17.81 2.90 8.50
CA TYR A 257 -17.96 2.26 7.19
C TYR A 257 -18.40 3.27 6.12
N GLN A 258 -19.34 4.16 6.45
CA GLN A 258 -19.74 5.25 5.55
C GLN A 258 -18.56 6.17 5.23
N LYS A 259 -17.83 6.63 6.25
CA LYS A 259 -16.64 7.47 6.07
C LYS A 259 -15.57 6.78 5.22
N ALA A 260 -15.31 5.50 5.45
CA ALA A 260 -14.37 4.71 4.66
C ALA A 260 -14.80 4.64 3.19
N TYR A 261 -16.08 4.41 2.92
CA TYR A 261 -16.66 4.40 1.57
C TYR A 261 -16.51 5.77 0.88
N ASP A 262 -16.77 6.87 1.59
CA ASP A 262 -16.69 8.23 1.04
C ASP A 262 -15.24 8.63 0.73
N LEU A 263 -14.27 8.16 1.52
CA LEU A 263 -12.84 8.40 1.31
C LEU A 263 -12.21 7.50 0.23
N ALA A 264 -12.84 6.38 -0.10
CA ALA A 264 -12.35 5.42 -1.08
C ALA A 264 -12.61 5.92 -2.52
N THR A 265 -11.90 6.96 -2.96
CA THR A 265 -12.09 7.65 -4.26
C THR A 265 -10.92 7.48 -5.25
N ALA A 266 -9.84 6.82 -4.82
CA ALA A 266 -8.68 6.55 -5.67
C ALA A 266 -8.78 5.19 -6.39
N HIS A 267 -8.01 5.02 -7.47
CA HIS A 267 -7.85 3.73 -8.16
C HIS A 267 -6.59 3.01 -7.67
N ASN A 268 -6.69 2.40 -6.49
CA ASN A 268 -5.58 1.80 -5.76
C ASN A 268 -6.05 0.68 -4.80
N PRO A 269 -5.15 -0.11 -4.18
CA PRO A 269 -5.56 -1.24 -3.35
C PRO A 269 -6.50 -0.87 -2.18
N PRO A 270 -6.23 0.18 -1.38
CA PRO A 270 -7.15 0.60 -0.31
C PRO A 270 -8.58 0.81 -0.80
N ALA A 271 -8.77 1.54 -1.90
CA ALA A 271 -10.11 1.81 -2.42
C ALA A 271 -10.74 0.57 -3.07
N ALA A 272 -9.95 -0.23 -3.78
CA ALA A 272 -10.38 -1.49 -4.38
C ALA A 272 -10.95 -2.47 -3.35
N PHE A 273 -10.33 -2.54 -2.17
CA PHE A 273 -10.90 -3.28 -1.04
C PHE A 273 -12.09 -2.55 -0.42
N VAL A 274 -11.92 -1.29 -0.03
CA VAL A 274 -12.89 -0.60 0.84
C VAL A 274 -14.22 -0.37 0.15
N ARG A 275 -14.26 0.07 -1.11
CA ARG A 275 -15.53 0.41 -1.78
C ARG A 275 -16.54 -0.74 -1.76
N PRO A 276 -16.26 -1.92 -2.34
CA PRO A 276 -17.23 -3.01 -2.37
C PRO A 276 -17.53 -3.56 -0.97
N ASN A 277 -16.52 -3.61 -0.08
CA ASN A 277 -16.71 -4.16 1.27
C ASN A 277 -17.52 -3.24 2.18
N ALA A 278 -17.24 -1.94 2.19
CA ALA A 278 -18.00 -0.96 2.97
C ALA A 278 -19.44 -0.85 2.45
N LEU A 279 -19.65 -0.85 1.13
CA LEU A 279 -21.00 -0.85 0.55
C LEU A 279 -21.82 -2.06 1.02
N ARG A 280 -21.22 -3.25 1.05
CA ARG A 280 -21.87 -4.46 1.56
C ARG A 280 -22.25 -4.33 3.03
N LYS A 281 -21.36 -3.75 3.85
CA LYS A 281 -21.61 -3.48 5.28
C LYS A 281 -22.73 -2.46 5.50
N LEU A 282 -22.88 -1.48 4.62
CA LEU A 282 -23.90 -0.43 4.72
C LEU A 282 -25.27 -0.90 4.21
N SER A 283 -25.27 -1.83 3.24
CA SER A 283 -26.48 -2.37 2.61
C SER A 283 -27.14 -3.50 3.40
N ASN A 284 -26.38 -4.17 4.28
CA ASN A 284 -26.86 -5.24 5.17
C ASN A 284 -26.80 -4.76 6.62
N PRO A 285 -27.80 -3.96 7.09
CA PRO A 285 -27.83 -3.41 8.45
C PRO A 285 -27.99 -4.47 9.54
#